data_AF-A0A9X0DNE5-F1
#
_entry.id   AF-A0A9X0DNE5-F1
#
_cell.length_a   1.000
_cell.length_b   1.000
_cell.length_c   1.000
_cell.angle_alpha   90.00
_cell.angle_beta   90.00
_cell.angle_gamma   90.00
#
_symmetry.space_group_name_H-M   'P 1'
#
loop_
_entity.id
_entity.type
_entity.pdbx_description
1 polymer ?
#
loop_
_entity_poly.entity_id
_entity_poly.type
_entity_poly.pdbx_seq_one_letter_code
_entity_poly.pdbx_strand_id
1 'polypeptide(L)'
;MAEEAYFKKPRANWYVFIETDTYVIWLDLITWLKELDFTKPLYLVVGLMHGETYFAQGGSGYILSNSAINMLLGPEQPKGLAASWDVKMDGECCGDVALAKALYE
;
A
#
# COMPACT_ATOMS: atom_id res chain seq x y z
N MET A 1 -3.05 7.40 -5.33
CA MET A 1 -3.72 7.18 -4.02
C MET A 1 -2.71 7.12 -2.86
N ALA A 2 -1.73 6.20 -2.88
CA ALA A 2 -0.77 6.04 -1.78
C ALA A 2 0.08 7.29 -1.49
N GLU A 3 0.64 7.92 -2.54
CA GLU A 3 1.43 9.16 -2.42
C GLU A 3 0.64 10.30 -1.76
N GLU A 4 -0.59 10.53 -2.21
CA GLU A 4 -1.47 11.56 -1.64
C GLU A 4 -1.83 11.26 -0.18
N ALA A 5 -2.15 10.00 0.14
CA ALA A 5 -2.48 9.60 1.50
C ALA A 5 -1.30 9.83 2.46
N TYR A 6 -0.08 9.48 2.04
CA TYR A 6 1.14 9.74 2.79
C TYR A 6 1.33 11.23 3.06
N PHE A 7 1.30 12.08 2.03
CA PHE A 7 1.56 13.51 2.22
C PHE A 7 0.49 14.21 3.06
N LYS A 8 -0.76 13.72 3.06
CA LYS A 8 -1.80 14.25 3.95
C LYS A 8 -1.58 13.86 5.43
N LYS A 9 -1.04 12.68 5.70
CA LYS A 9 -0.86 12.13 7.07
C LYS A 9 0.43 11.31 7.22
N PRO A 10 1.63 11.91 7.10
CA PRO A 10 2.89 11.15 7.05
C PRO A 10 3.21 10.38 8.33
N ARG A 11 2.61 10.78 9.46
CA ARG A 11 2.75 10.16 10.79
C ARG A 11 1.64 9.15 11.12
N ALA A 12 0.81 8.75 10.16
CA ALA A 12 -0.20 7.72 10.40
C ALA A 12 0.47 6.36 10.64
N ASN A 13 0.02 5.63 11.67
CA ASN A 13 0.55 4.29 11.98
C ASN A 13 0.22 3.29 10.85
N TRP A 14 -0.96 3.41 10.26
CA TRP A 14 -1.47 2.48 9.25
C TRP A 14 -2.15 3.25 8.11
N TYR A 15 -1.96 2.76 6.89
CA TYR A 15 -2.62 3.23 5.68
C TYR A 15 -3.46 2.09 5.14
N VAL A 16 -4.78 2.27 5.18
CA VAL A 16 -5.76 1.25 4.78
C VAL A 16 -6.39 1.71 3.46
N PHE A 17 -6.28 0.89 2.43
CA PHE A 17 -6.83 1.13 1.11
C PHE A 17 -7.91 0.10 0.81
N ILE A 18 -9.07 0.57 0.35
CA ILE A 18 -10.26 -0.24 0.07
C ILE A 18 -10.92 0.26 -1.22
N GLU A 19 -11.66 -0.61 -1.89
CA GLU A 19 -12.45 -0.28 -3.07
C GLU A 19 -13.85 0.23 -2.69
N THR A 20 -14.53 0.87 -3.64
CA THR A 20 -15.86 1.46 -3.42
C THR A 20 -16.98 0.45 -3.17
N ASP A 21 -16.73 -0.82 -3.48
CA ASP A 21 -17.60 -1.96 -3.27
C ASP A 21 -17.18 -2.84 -2.07
N THR A 22 -16.21 -2.39 -1.26
CA THR A 22 -15.74 -3.08 -0.05
C THR A 22 -16.35 -2.50 1.22
N TYR A 23 -16.82 -3.35 2.14
CA TYR A 23 -17.24 -2.95 3.48
C TYR A 23 -16.20 -3.31 4.55
N VAL A 24 -15.94 -2.38 5.47
CA VAL A 24 -14.97 -2.56 6.57
C VAL A 24 -15.69 -2.70 7.91
N ILE A 25 -15.42 -3.79 8.62
CA ILE A 25 -15.79 -3.93 10.03
C ILE A 25 -14.71 -3.25 10.87
N TRP A 26 -14.89 -1.94 11.11
CA TRP A 26 -13.85 -1.10 11.72
C TRP A 26 -13.39 -1.55 13.12
N LEU A 27 -14.30 -2.09 13.93
CA LEU A 27 -13.96 -2.57 15.27
C LEU A 27 -12.96 -3.72 15.21
N ASP A 28 -13.18 -4.69 14.33
CA ASP A 28 -12.31 -5.85 14.17
C ASP A 28 -10.96 -5.43 13.59
N LEU A 29 -10.98 -4.58 12.55
CA LEU A 29 -9.77 -4.08 11.93
C LEU A 29 -8.88 -3.33 12.94
N ILE A 30 -9.44 -2.38 13.68
CA ILE A 30 -8.69 -1.59 14.66
C ILE A 30 -8.18 -2.47 15.80
N THR A 31 -8.98 -3.43 16.25
CA THR A 31 -8.57 -4.38 17.30
C THR A 31 -7.41 -5.23 16.84
N TRP A 32 -7.45 -5.75 15.62
CA TRP A 32 -6.36 -6.55 15.05
C TRP A 32 -5.08 -5.73 14.84
N LEU A 33 -5.19 -4.51 14.30
CA LEU A 33 -4.04 -3.63 14.06
C LEU A 33 -3.32 -3.15 15.33
N LYS A 34 -3.99 -3.19 16.50
CA LYS A 34 -3.36 -2.87 17.80
C LYS A 34 -2.34 -3.92 18.25
N GLU A 35 -2.49 -5.16 17.81
CA GLU A 35 -1.59 -6.26 18.14
C GLU A 35 -0.34 -6.29 17.25
N LEU A 36 -0.30 -5.47 16.19
CA LEU A 36 0.78 -5.43 15.22
C LEU A 36 1.70 -4.22 15.43
N ASP A 37 2.98 -4.39 15.07
CA ASP A 37 3.99 -3.34 15.17
C ASP A 37 4.12 -2.58 13.84
N PHE A 38 3.53 -1.38 13.79
CA PHE A 38 3.57 -0.52 12.60
C PHE A 38 4.96 0.03 12.25
N THR A 39 5.95 -0.12 13.13
CA THR A 39 7.34 0.28 12.87
C THR A 39 8.09 -0.75 12.04
N LYS A 40 7.55 -1.96 11.89
CA LYS A 40 8.04 -2.98 10.96
C LYS A 40 7.43 -2.76 9.56
N PRO A 41 8.16 -3.08 8.47
CA PRO A 41 7.66 -2.92 7.11
C PRO A 41 6.64 -4.01 6.77
N LEU A 42 5.38 -3.77 7.13
CA LEU A 42 4.29 -4.73 6.97
C LEU A 42 3.42 -4.32 5.78
N TYR A 43 3.29 -5.26 4.86
CA TYR A 43 2.34 -5.22 3.75
C TYR A 43 1.30 -6.32 3.98
N LEU A 44 0.12 -5.93 4.49
CA LEU A 44 -0.92 -6.87 4.92
C LEU A 44 -2.00 -6.95 3.84
N VAL A 45 -2.14 -8.13 3.25
CA VAL A 45 -2.86 -8.32 2.00
C VAL A 45 -3.53 -9.70 1.93
N VAL A 46 -4.57 -9.80 1.11
CA VAL A 46 -4.90 -11.07 0.46
C VAL A 46 -4.04 -11.15 -0.78
N GLY A 47 -2.98 -11.97 -0.72
CA GLY A 47 -1.94 -11.98 -1.75
C GLY A 47 -2.24 -12.91 -2.92
N LEU A 48 -1.90 -12.44 -4.13
CA LEU A 48 -1.93 -13.19 -5.37
C LEU A 48 -0.57 -13.09 -6.08
N MET A 49 -0.36 -13.90 -7.11
CA MET A 49 0.83 -13.85 -7.96
C MET A 49 0.48 -13.31 -9.34
N HIS A 50 1.27 -12.36 -9.83
CA HIS A 50 1.27 -11.92 -11.22
C HIS A 50 2.69 -12.06 -11.78
N GLY A 51 2.95 -13.14 -12.51
CA GLY A 51 4.32 -13.54 -12.86
C GLY A 51 5.12 -13.83 -11.59
N GLU A 52 6.23 -13.12 -11.39
CA GLU A 52 7.08 -13.23 -10.19
C GLU A 52 6.70 -12.24 -9.08
N THR A 53 5.75 -11.35 -9.32
CA THR A 53 5.32 -10.34 -8.35
C THR A 53 4.22 -10.88 -7.44
N TYR A 54 4.47 -10.91 -6.13
CA TYR A 54 3.44 -11.11 -5.11
C TYR A 54 2.72 -9.79 -4.84
N PHE A 55 1.42 -9.71 -5.06
CA PHE A 55 0.70 -8.43 -4.96
C PHE A 55 -0.61 -8.57 -4.19
N ALA A 56 -1.13 -7.44 -3.70
CA ALA A 56 -2.42 -7.40 -3.04
C ALA A 56 -3.55 -7.57 -4.05
N GLN A 57 -4.52 -8.43 -3.77
CA GLN A 57 -5.79 -8.39 -4.46
C GLN A 57 -6.54 -7.11 -4.04
N GLY A 58 -6.66 -6.12 -4.94
CA GLY A 58 -7.25 -4.81 -4.62
C GLY A 58 -8.64 -4.87 -3.97
N GLY A 59 -9.55 -5.71 -4.47
CA GLY A 59 -10.93 -5.81 -3.96
C GLY A 59 -11.06 -6.29 -2.51
N SER A 60 -10.04 -6.96 -1.95
CA SER A 60 -9.98 -7.34 -0.53
C SER A 60 -9.48 -6.20 0.36
N GLY A 61 -9.01 -5.11 -0.24
CA GLY A 61 -8.24 -4.07 0.40
C GLY A 61 -6.82 -4.50 0.76
N TYR A 62 -5.98 -3.52 1.08
CA TYR A 62 -4.62 -3.74 1.56
C TYR A 62 -4.22 -2.69 2.58
N ILE A 63 -3.26 -3.06 3.43
CA ILE A 63 -2.78 -2.20 4.51
C ILE A 63 -1.26 -2.11 4.45
N LEU A 64 -0.76 -0.88 4.50
CA LEU A 64 0.65 -0.58 4.68
C LEU A 64 0.88 -0.04 6.09
N SER A 65 1.88 -0.58 6.77
CA SER A 65 2.38 0.06 7.99
C SER A 65 3.07 1.39 7.68
N ASN A 66 3.27 2.22 8.71
CA ASN A 66 4.04 3.46 8.57
C ASN A 66 5.43 3.18 7.99
N SER A 67 6.10 2.15 8.49
CA SER A 67 7.42 1.77 7.99
C SER A 67 7.38 1.34 6.52
N ALA A 68 6.40 0.52 6.11
CA ALA A 68 6.26 0.08 4.73
C ALA A 68 6.01 1.24 3.75
N ILE A 69 5.12 2.18 4.07
CA ILE A 69 4.88 3.31 3.17
C ILE A 69 6.07 4.28 3.11
N ASN A 70 6.86 4.39 4.17
CA ASN A 70 8.07 5.23 4.17
C ASN A 70 9.19 4.61 3.32
N MET A 71 9.19 3.29 3.08
CA MET A 71 10.09 2.70 2.10
C MET A 71 9.79 3.19 0.69
N LEU A 72 8.55 3.58 0.38
CA LEU A 72 8.16 4.14 -0.91
C LEU A 72 8.26 5.66 -0.98
N LEU A 73 7.83 6.34 0.08
CA LEU A 73 7.48 7.77 0.05
C LEU A 73 8.16 8.56 1.18
N GLY A 74 9.03 7.90 1.95
CA GLY A 74 9.70 8.50 3.09
C GLY A 74 10.66 9.63 2.69
N PRO A 75 11.22 10.35 3.68
CA PRO A 75 12.13 11.47 3.44
C PRO A 75 13.36 11.14 2.57
N GLU A 76 13.80 9.88 2.61
CA GLU A 76 14.96 9.37 1.85
C GLU A 76 14.59 8.99 0.40
N GLN A 77 13.30 8.99 0.06
CA GLN A 77 12.83 8.57 -1.26
C GLN A 77 12.67 9.76 -2.23
N PRO A 78 12.86 9.54 -3.54
CA PRO A 78 12.57 10.54 -4.55
C PRO A 78 11.11 11.00 -4.47
N LYS A 79 10.89 12.31 -4.61
CA LYS A 79 9.53 12.88 -4.69
C LYS A 79 8.90 12.59 -6.06
N GLY A 80 7.57 12.51 -6.11
CA GLY A 80 6.83 12.31 -7.36
C GLY A 80 6.84 10.86 -7.80
N LEU A 81 6.69 9.93 -6.84
CA LEU A 81 6.66 8.50 -7.14
C LEU A 81 5.50 8.18 -8.08
N ALA A 82 4.32 8.77 -7.89
CA ALA A 82 3.21 8.50 -8.80
C ALA A 82 3.55 8.93 -10.23
N ALA A 83 4.11 10.14 -10.39
CA ALA A 83 4.51 10.67 -11.69
C ALA A 83 5.61 9.85 -12.38
N SER A 84 6.55 9.27 -11.62
CA SER A 84 7.57 8.39 -12.20
C SER A 84 7.01 7.05 -12.68
N TRP A 85 5.87 6.64 -12.12
CA TRP A 85 5.17 5.42 -12.49
C TRP A 85 4.13 5.63 -13.61
N ASP A 86 3.67 6.85 -13.91
CA ASP A 86 2.66 7.12 -14.94
C ASP A 86 2.97 6.45 -16.30
N VAL A 87 4.24 6.45 -16.72
CA VAL A 87 4.66 5.80 -17.98
C VAL A 87 4.76 4.28 -17.85
N LYS A 88 5.18 3.78 -16.67
CA LYS A 88 5.27 2.33 -16.40
C LYS A 88 3.88 1.68 -16.36
N MET A 89 2.86 2.42 -15.92
CA MET A 89 1.49 1.93 -15.73
C MET A 89 0.85 1.41 -17.02
N ASP A 90 1.23 1.91 -18.20
CA ASP A 90 0.70 1.41 -19.50
C ASP A 90 1.07 -0.06 -19.76
N GLY A 91 2.16 -0.55 -19.17
CA GLY A 91 2.60 -1.94 -19.24
C GLY A 91 2.08 -2.82 -18.10
N GLU A 92 1.35 -2.26 -17.14
CA GLU A 92 0.86 -2.98 -15.97
C GLU A 92 -0.61 -3.38 -16.15
N CYS A 93 -0.97 -4.59 -15.72
CA CYS A 93 -2.35 -5.03 -15.86
C CYS A 93 -3.29 -4.28 -14.91
N CYS A 94 -2.79 -3.86 -13.75
CA CYS A 94 -3.56 -3.32 -12.65
C CYS A 94 -2.69 -2.42 -11.74
N GLY A 95 -3.32 -1.47 -11.04
CA GLY A 95 -2.61 -0.57 -10.12
C GLY A 95 -2.11 -1.24 -8.83
N ASP A 96 -2.72 -2.35 -8.39
CA ASP A 96 -2.28 -3.13 -7.23
C ASP A 96 -1.00 -3.93 -7.51
N VAL A 97 -0.84 -4.45 -8.73
CA VAL A 97 0.43 -5.01 -9.23
C VAL A 97 1.51 -3.94 -9.29
N ALA A 98 1.20 -2.76 -9.83
CA ALA A 98 2.16 -1.65 -9.91
C ALA A 98 2.65 -1.19 -8.53
N LEU A 99 1.74 -1.08 -7.54
CA LEU A 99 2.11 -0.78 -6.16
C LEU A 99 3.03 -1.85 -5.57
N ALA A 100 2.73 -3.13 -5.80
CA ALA A 100 3.55 -4.22 -5.29
C ALA A 100 4.96 -4.22 -5.92
N LYS A 101 5.06 -3.95 -7.23
CA LYS A 101 6.35 -3.78 -7.90
C LYS A 101 7.13 -2.61 -7.32
N ALA A 102 6.48 -1.46 -7.09
CA ALA A 102 7.12 -0.31 -6.45
C ALA A 102 7.63 -0.61 -5.04
N LEU A 103 6.94 -1.49 -4.28
CA LEU A 103 7.36 -1.91 -2.94
C LEU A 103 8.58 -2.84 -2.94
N TYR A 104 8.85 -3.51 -4.06
CA TYR A 104 9.92 -4.51 -4.18
C TYR A 104 11.11 -4.04 -5.04
N GLU A 105 11.01 -2.89 -5.70
CA GLU A 105 12.15 -2.18 -6.30
C GLU A 105 13.13 -1.69 -5.21
#